data_AF-A0A354BG68-F1
#
_entry.id   AF-A0A354BG68-F1
#
_cell.length_a   1.000
_cell.length_b   1.000
_cell.length_c   1.000
_cell.angle_alpha   90.00
_cell.angle_beta   90.00
_cell.angle_gamma   90.00
#
_symmetry.space_group_name_H-M   'P 1'
#
loop_
_entity.id
_entity.type
_entity.pdbx_description
1 polymer ?
#
loop_
_entity_poly.entity_id
_entity_poly.type
_entity_poly.pdbx_seq_one_letter_code
_entity_poly.pdbx_strand_id
1 'polypeptide(L)'
;CSSDLPASLFVAAIQSGVDVNNVRTSYQARWKLADPFPVVEVKDFQCEMFGGTITSPGLVVDLASPSSATTFSLRSLDLAKILSVEQQRGLQGTGTLNGTLPVMITSRGIMVDGGVIEAQPPGGVIRHLSGVESSNTLSDSDQHLQLVAQALNNFHYKILRVGVKYGETGMLDLSARLEGRNPDLTQTPPIHFNLTVQEHIPTLLKSLRLIEDIHGMIERKYRRP
;
A
#
# COMPACT_ATOMS: atom_id res chain seq x y z
N CYS A 1 -9.89 -40.77 -1.33
CA CYS A 1 -9.83 -39.92 -2.53
C CYS A 1 -9.01 -38.69 -2.21
N SER A 2 -7.75 -38.66 -2.63
CA SER A 2 -6.92 -37.44 -2.55
C SER A 2 -7.35 -36.50 -3.68
N SER A 3 -7.71 -35.27 -3.35
CA SER A 3 -8.04 -34.23 -4.32
C SER A 3 -6.75 -33.59 -4.85
N ASP A 4 -5.96 -34.33 -5.63
CA ASP A 4 -4.64 -33.87 -6.12
C ASP A 4 -4.71 -32.99 -7.39
N LEU A 5 -5.91 -32.64 -7.86
CA LEU A 5 -6.07 -31.85 -9.08
C LEU A 5 -5.97 -30.34 -8.80
N PRO A 6 -5.18 -29.59 -9.60
CA PRO A 6 -5.11 -28.15 -9.47
C PRO A 6 -6.46 -27.52 -9.84
N ALA A 7 -6.97 -26.68 -8.95
CA ALA A 7 -8.15 -25.87 -9.15
C ALA A 7 -7.73 -24.42 -9.37
N SER A 8 -8.55 -23.65 -10.09
CA SER A 8 -8.32 -22.22 -10.32
C SER A 8 -9.35 -21.39 -9.58
N LEU A 9 -8.89 -20.28 -9.02
CA LEU A 9 -9.74 -19.28 -8.38
C LEU A 9 -9.65 -17.98 -9.18
N PHE A 10 -10.81 -17.44 -9.53
CA PHE A 10 -10.95 -16.11 -10.09
C PHE A 10 -11.92 -15.30 -9.26
N VAL A 11 -11.47 -14.16 -8.74
CA VAL A 11 -12.31 -13.18 -8.05
C VAL A 11 -12.24 -11.88 -8.84
N ALA A 12 -13.39 -11.44 -9.35
CA ALA A 12 -13.48 -10.26 -10.19
C ALA A 12 -13.07 -8.98 -9.44
N ALA A 13 -13.56 -8.81 -8.20
CA ALA A 13 -13.23 -7.66 -7.36
C ALA A 13 -13.33 -7.98 -5.86
N ILE A 14 -12.49 -7.32 -5.06
CA ILE A 14 -12.55 -7.28 -3.59
C ILE A 14 -12.54 -5.81 -3.18
N GLN A 15 -13.58 -5.39 -2.45
CA GLN A 15 -13.74 -4.03 -1.93
C GLN A 15 -13.57 -4.06 -0.42
N SER A 16 -12.45 -3.56 0.09
CA SER A 16 -12.14 -3.53 1.52
C SER A 16 -11.71 -2.16 2.03
N GLY A 17 -12.02 -1.09 1.28
CA GLY A 17 -11.43 0.24 1.37
C GLY A 17 -10.34 0.48 0.31
N VAL A 18 -9.87 -0.57 -0.35
CA VAL A 18 -9.08 -0.50 -1.58
C VAL A 18 -9.61 -1.47 -2.61
N ASP A 19 -9.73 -1.03 -3.86
CA ASP A 19 -10.16 -1.86 -4.97
C ASP A 19 -9.03 -2.80 -5.42
N VAL A 20 -9.27 -4.10 -5.26
CA VAL A 20 -8.43 -5.16 -5.83
C VAL A 20 -9.25 -5.89 -6.88
N ASN A 21 -8.77 -5.90 -8.12
CA ASN A 21 -9.47 -6.45 -9.27
C ASN A 21 -8.74 -7.66 -9.84
N ASN A 22 -9.46 -8.48 -10.61
CA ASN A 22 -8.90 -9.53 -11.45
C ASN A 22 -7.97 -10.50 -10.70
N VAL A 23 -8.33 -10.88 -9.47
CA VAL A 23 -7.54 -11.81 -8.67
C VAL A 23 -7.60 -13.19 -9.32
N ARG A 24 -6.44 -13.72 -9.70
CA ARG A 24 -6.25 -15.03 -10.31
C ARG A 24 -5.20 -15.79 -9.53
N THR A 25 -5.48 -17.06 -9.27
CA THR A 25 -4.49 -17.98 -8.69
C THR A 25 -4.89 -19.41 -9.01
N SER A 26 -3.91 -20.30 -9.09
CA SER A 26 -4.17 -21.74 -9.02
C SER A 26 -3.83 -22.27 -7.64
N TYR A 27 -4.53 -23.31 -7.20
CA TYR A 27 -4.27 -23.96 -5.93
C TYR A 27 -4.42 -25.47 -6.04
N GLN A 28 -3.63 -26.22 -5.28
CA GLN A 28 -3.75 -27.66 -5.13
C GLN A 28 -3.64 -28.02 -3.65
N ALA A 29 -4.53 -28.89 -3.17
CA ALA A 29 -4.56 -29.32 -1.78
C ALA A 29 -4.19 -30.79 -1.70
N ARG A 30 -3.08 -31.10 -1.02
CA ARG A 30 -2.67 -32.47 -0.75
C ARG A 30 -3.13 -32.85 0.64
N TRP A 31 -3.91 -33.91 0.75
CA TRP A 31 -4.40 -34.40 2.03
C TRP A 31 -4.19 -35.90 2.14
N LYS A 32 -3.41 -36.32 3.14
CA LYS A 32 -3.33 -37.71 3.55
C LYS A 32 -4.30 -37.93 4.71
N LEU A 33 -5.00 -39.07 4.71
CA LEU A 33 -6.01 -39.39 5.73
C LEU A 33 -5.43 -39.44 7.16
N ALA A 34 -4.11 -39.61 7.29
CA ALA A 34 -3.39 -39.61 8.57
C ALA A 34 -3.06 -38.19 9.08
N ASP A 35 -3.15 -37.17 8.23
CA ASP A 35 -2.81 -35.80 8.58
C ASP A 35 -4.08 -35.04 9.02
N PRO A 36 -4.03 -34.30 10.15
CA PRO A 36 -5.19 -33.57 10.66
C PRO A 36 -5.61 -32.39 9.79
N PHE A 37 -4.70 -31.85 8.96
CA PHE A 37 -4.95 -30.73 8.06
C PHE A 37 -4.29 -30.94 6.70
N PRO A 38 -4.85 -30.39 5.60
CA PRO A 38 -4.25 -30.48 4.28
C PRO A 38 -3.09 -29.50 4.10
N VAL A 39 -2.15 -29.84 3.21
CA VAL A 39 -1.13 -28.93 2.70
C VAL A 39 -1.67 -28.28 1.44
N VAL A 40 -1.75 -26.95 1.41
CA VAL A 40 -2.27 -26.17 0.29
C VAL A 40 -1.14 -25.47 -0.42
N GLU A 41 -0.94 -25.78 -1.70
CA GLU A 41 0.02 -25.09 -2.56
C GLU A 41 -0.74 -24.14 -3.48
N VAL A 42 -0.42 -22.86 -3.37
CA VAL A 42 -0.94 -21.76 -4.20
C VAL A 42 0.13 -21.41 -5.22
N LYS A 43 -0.25 -21.17 -6.48
CA LYS A 43 0.65 -20.79 -7.58
C LYS A 43 0.05 -19.69 -8.45
N ASP A 44 0.96 -18.99 -9.14
CA ASP A 44 0.63 -18.03 -10.19
C ASP A 44 -0.38 -16.97 -9.71
N PHE A 45 -0.14 -16.45 -8.50
CA PHE A 45 -0.99 -15.41 -7.95
C PHE A 45 -0.79 -14.12 -8.75
N GLN A 46 -1.88 -13.52 -9.19
CA GLN A 46 -1.91 -12.23 -9.84
C GLN A 46 -3.16 -11.45 -9.43
N CYS A 47 -3.04 -10.14 -9.25
CA CYS A 47 -4.17 -9.24 -9.19
C CYS A 47 -3.81 -7.86 -9.75
N GLU A 48 -4.82 -7.02 -9.94
CA GLU A 48 -4.69 -5.63 -10.33
C GLU A 48 -5.10 -4.72 -9.16
N MET A 49 -4.25 -3.75 -8.86
CA MET A 49 -4.45 -2.83 -7.75
C MET A 49 -3.73 -1.53 -8.05
N PHE A 50 -4.33 -0.39 -7.69
CA PHE A 50 -3.76 0.95 -7.92
C PHE A 50 -3.30 1.20 -9.36
N GLY A 51 -4.01 0.65 -10.36
CA GLY A 51 -3.66 0.82 -11.77
C GLY A 51 -2.48 -0.01 -12.28
N GLY A 52 -1.84 -0.81 -11.43
CA GLY A 52 -0.79 -1.74 -11.82
C GLY A 52 -1.11 -3.20 -11.48
N THR A 53 -0.09 -4.04 -11.53
CA THR A 53 -0.22 -5.50 -11.34
C THR A 53 0.65 -5.96 -10.17
N ILE A 54 0.09 -6.83 -9.35
CA ILE A 54 0.77 -7.52 -8.26
C ILE A 54 0.84 -9.00 -8.63
N THR A 55 2.03 -9.59 -8.58
CA THR A 55 2.23 -11.01 -8.89
C THR A 55 3.06 -11.72 -7.82
N SER A 56 2.80 -12.99 -7.55
CA SER A 56 3.65 -13.84 -6.71
C SER A 56 3.75 -15.23 -7.35
N PRO A 57 4.92 -15.91 -7.26
CA PRO A 57 5.07 -17.29 -7.73
C PRO A 57 4.15 -18.26 -6.96
N GLY A 58 3.59 -17.83 -5.83
CA GLY A 58 2.77 -18.64 -4.95
C GLY A 58 3.47 -19.02 -3.66
N LEU A 59 2.85 -19.89 -2.88
CA LEU A 59 3.38 -20.40 -1.62
C LEU A 59 2.76 -21.75 -1.24
N VAL A 60 3.49 -22.53 -0.45
CA VAL A 60 2.96 -23.75 0.16
C VAL A 60 2.61 -23.45 1.61
N VAL A 61 1.35 -23.63 1.96
CA VAL A 61 0.80 -23.50 3.31
C VAL A 61 0.61 -24.90 3.90
N ASP A 62 1.38 -25.21 4.92
CA ASP A 62 1.02 -26.28 5.84
C ASP A 62 0.08 -25.71 6.90
N LEU A 63 -1.18 -26.11 6.88
CA LEU A 63 -2.17 -25.63 7.84
C LEU A 63 -1.95 -26.15 9.27
N ALA A 64 -1.16 -27.22 9.45
CA ALA A 64 -0.79 -27.71 10.78
C ALA A 64 0.32 -26.85 11.41
N SER A 65 1.19 -26.26 10.59
CA SER A 65 2.26 -25.36 11.02
C SER A 65 2.47 -24.25 9.99
N PRO A 66 1.61 -23.21 10.00
CA PRO A 66 1.67 -22.14 9.02
C PRO A 66 2.95 -21.33 9.23
N SER A 67 3.98 -21.65 8.45
CA SER A 67 5.21 -20.89 8.30
C SER A 67 5.56 -20.94 6.82
N SER A 68 5.10 -19.94 6.10
CA SER A 68 5.21 -19.87 4.65
C SER A 68 5.72 -18.50 4.25
N ALA A 69 6.59 -18.44 3.25
CA ALA A 69 7.10 -17.19 2.73
C ALA A 69 6.91 -17.13 1.21
N THR A 70 6.67 -15.93 0.71
CA THR A 70 6.62 -15.64 -0.72
C THR A 70 7.01 -14.19 -0.97
N THR A 71 7.34 -13.86 -2.21
CA THR A 71 7.65 -12.48 -2.60
C THR A 71 6.64 -12.00 -3.62
N PHE A 72 5.97 -10.90 -3.31
CA PHE A 72 5.12 -10.20 -4.26
C PHE A 72 5.94 -9.21 -5.06
N SER A 73 5.80 -9.24 -6.38
CA SER A 73 6.34 -8.24 -7.30
C SER A 73 5.23 -7.25 -7.64
N LEU A 74 5.50 -5.97 -7.42
CA LEU A 74 4.62 -4.85 -7.75
C LEU A 74 5.12 -4.22 -9.05
N ARG A 75 4.24 -4.05 -10.03
CA ARG A 75 4.59 -3.46 -11.32
C ARG A 75 3.60 -2.36 -11.70
N SER A 76 4.18 -1.22 -12.04
CA SER A 76 3.49 -0.06 -12.61
C SER A 76 2.29 0.43 -11.78
N LEU A 77 2.45 0.47 -10.45
CA LEU A 77 1.45 1.06 -9.57
C LEU A 77 1.41 2.58 -9.76
N ASP A 78 0.23 3.16 -9.77
CA ASP A 78 0.03 4.60 -9.92
C ASP A 78 0.05 5.29 -8.54
N LEU A 79 1.04 6.16 -8.31
CA LEU A 79 1.18 6.90 -7.06
C LEU A 79 -0.05 7.77 -6.76
N ALA A 80 -0.70 8.35 -7.77
CA ALA A 80 -1.89 9.17 -7.57
C ALA A 80 -3.03 8.36 -6.97
N LYS A 81 -3.22 7.12 -7.46
CA LYS A 81 -4.24 6.20 -6.96
C LYS A 81 -3.93 5.74 -5.54
N ILE A 82 -2.66 5.48 -5.22
CA ILE A 82 -2.25 5.12 -3.85
C ILE A 82 -2.58 6.26 -2.87
N LEU A 83 -2.21 7.49 -3.21
CA LEU A 83 -2.46 8.66 -2.35
C LEU A 83 -3.95 9.00 -2.22
N SER A 84 -4.78 8.58 -3.18
CA SER A 84 -6.22 8.80 -3.15
C SER A 84 -6.98 7.96 -2.11
N VAL A 85 -6.36 6.93 -1.52
CA VAL A 85 -6.99 6.08 -0.50
C VAL A 85 -7.31 6.87 0.77
N GLU A 86 -6.43 7.79 1.16
CA GLU A 86 -6.56 8.59 2.39
C GLU A 86 -6.49 10.09 2.06
N GLN A 87 -7.51 10.57 1.33
CA GLN A 87 -7.60 11.96 0.82
C GLN A 87 -7.48 13.03 1.92
N GLN A 88 -7.65 12.67 3.19
CA GLN A 88 -7.63 13.60 4.33
C GLN A 88 -6.27 14.28 4.55
N ARG A 89 -5.18 13.74 3.98
CA ARG A 89 -3.83 14.33 4.16
C ARG A 89 -3.49 15.43 3.16
N GLY A 90 -4.38 15.76 2.22
CA GLY A 90 -4.16 16.83 1.25
C GLY A 90 -2.93 16.60 0.35
N LEU A 91 -2.47 15.36 0.20
CA LEU A 91 -1.28 15.04 -0.58
C LEU A 91 -1.68 14.54 -1.96
N GLN A 92 -1.13 15.16 -3.00
CA GLN A 92 -1.23 14.70 -4.37
C GLN A 92 0.15 14.29 -4.87
N GLY A 93 0.18 13.30 -5.74
CA GLY A 93 1.42 12.78 -6.29
C GLY A 93 1.21 12.20 -7.67
N THR A 94 2.22 12.30 -8.53
CA THR A 94 2.28 11.60 -9.81
C THR A 94 3.51 10.72 -9.85
N GLY A 95 3.44 9.61 -10.57
CA GLY A 95 4.57 8.72 -10.80
C GLY A 95 4.15 7.25 -10.85
N THR A 96 5.01 6.44 -11.45
CA THR A 96 4.81 5.00 -11.60
C THR A 96 5.75 4.27 -10.66
N LEU A 97 5.22 3.37 -9.83
CA LEU A 97 5.99 2.65 -8.82
C LEU A 97 6.13 1.16 -9.15
N ASN A 98 7.32 0.62 -8.89
CA ASN A 98 7.59 -0.81 -8.87
C ASN A 98 8.13 -1.22 -7.50
N GLY A 99 8.07 -2.50 -7.17
CA GLY A 99 8.61 -2.94 -5.90
C GLY A 99 8.56 -4.44 -5.68
N THR A 100 9.09 -4.84 -4.54
CA THR A 100 9.05 -6.22 -4.06
C THR A 100 8.69 -6.24 -2.58
N LEU A 101 7.74 -7.10 -2.21
CA LEU A 101 7.30 -7.30 -0.84
C LEU A 101 7.51 -8.77 -0.46
N PRO A 102 8.60 -9.10 0.27
CA PRO A 102 8.75 -10.41 0.87
C PRO A 102 7.76 -10.53 2.03
N VAL A 103 6.82 -11.45 1.90
CA VAL A 103 5.75 -11.70 2.87
C VAL A 103 6.02 -13.03 3.55
N MET A 104 5.96 -13.02 4.87
CA MET A 104 5.94 -14.22 5.71
C MET A 104 4.57 -14.35 6.35
N ILE A 105 4.03 -15.56 6.35
CA ILE A 105 2.77 -15.92 6.97
C ILE A 105 3.11 -16.91 8.07
N THR A 106 2.80 -16.52 9.31
CA THR A 106 2.99 -17.32 10.51
C THR A 106 1.65 -17.62 11.17
N SER A 107 1.62 -18.47 12.20
CA SER A 107 0.45 -18.66 13.05
C SER A 107 0.00 -17.40 13.79
N ARG A 108 0.88 -16.39 13.92
CA ARG A 108 0.59 -15.11 14.58
C ARG A 108 0.05 -14.05 13.62
N GLY A 109 0.28 -14.21 12.32
CA GLY A 109 -0.22 -13.28 11.31
C GLY A 109 0.69 -13.16 10.10
N ILE A 110 0.53 -12.04 9.40
CA ILE A 110 1.31 -11.69 8.21
C ILE A 110 2.40 -10.71 8.61
N MET A 111 3.60 -10.87 8.06
CA MET A 111 4.74 -9.98 8.24
C MET A 111 5.36 -9.63 6.89
N VAL A 112 5.87 -8.41 6.77
CA VAL A 112 6.78 -7.99 5.70
C VAL A 112 8.02 -7.42 6.36
N ASP A 113 9.20 -7.91 5.97
CA ASP A 113 10.47 -7.30 6.38
C ASP A 113 11.39 -7.13 5.17
N GLY A 114 11.85 -5.90 4.94
CA GLY A 114 12.68 -5.56 3.79
C GLY A 114 11.91 -5.39 2.49
N GLY A 115 10.61 -5.04 2.55
CA GLY A 115 9.88 -4.61 1.36
C GLY A 115 10.45 -3.30 0.80
N VAL A 116 10.44 -3.14 -0.52
CA VAL A 116 10.95 -1.95 -1.20
C VAL A 116 10.02 -1.58 -2.34
N ILE A 117 9.66 -0.30 -2.43
CA ILE A 117 8.89 0.30 -3.52
C ILE A 117 9.65 1.53 -4.03
N GLU A 118 9.76 1.69 -5.34
CA GLU A 118 10.52 2.76 -5.98
C GLU A 118 9.76 3.35 -7.16
N ALA A 119 9.87 4.67 -7.32
CA ALA A 119 9.38 5.33 -8.52
C ALA A 119 10.31 5.08 -9.71
N GLN A 120 9.72 4.83 -10.87
CA GLN A 120 10.42 4.74 -12.13
C GLN A 120 10.90 6.13 -12.59
N PRO A 121 12.03 6.22 -13.32
CA PRO A 121 12.41 7.43 -14.02
C PRO A 121 11.29 7.91 -14.98
N PRO A 122 11.09 9.23 -15.15
CA PRO A 122 11.92 10.33 -14.64
C PRO A 122 11.64 10.75 -13.19
N GLY A 123 10.80 10.02 -12.46
CA GLY A 123 10.25 10.43 -11.17
C GLY A 123 8.86 11.04 -11.33
N GLY A 124 8.55 12.08 -10.56
CA GLY A 124 7.21 12.65 -10.55
C GLY A 124 7.10 13.93 -9.72
N VAL A 125 5.88 14.35 -9.45
CA VAL A 125 5.59 15.57 -8.71
C VAL A 125 4.76 15.25 -7.49
N ILE A 126 5.13 15.79 -6.33
CA ILE A 126 4.34 15.77 -5.11
C ILE A 126 3.86 17.20 -4.82
N ARG A 127 2.60 17.32 -4.41
CA ARG A 127 1.98 18.57 -4.00
C ARG A 127 1.28 18.37 -2.67
N HIS A 128 1.66 19.13 -1.68
CA HIS A 128 0.91 19.25 -0.45
C HIS A 128 -0.09 20.40 -0.57
N LEU A 129 -1.38 20.11 -0.40
CA LEU A 129 -2.48 21.06 -0.58
C LEU A 129 -2.91 21.73 0.72
N SER A 130 -2.38 21.33 1.88
CA SER A 130 -2.72 22.00 3.13
C SER A 130 -2.10 23.40 3.08
N GLY A 131 -2.97 24.37 2.83
CA GLY A 131 -2.65 25.78 2.94
C GLY A 131 -2.03 26.02 4.32
N VAL A 132 -0.89 26.68 4.33
CA VAL A 132 -0.37 27.29 5.54
C VAL A 132 -1.41 28.34 5.93
N GLU A 133 -2.37 27.97 6.78
CA GLU A 133 -3.18 28.94 7.52
C GLU A 133 -2.16 29.76 8.30
N SER A 134 -1.86 30.95 7.77
CA SER A 134 -0.89 31.89 8.28
C SER A 134 -1.37 32.45 9.62
N SER A 135 -1.16 31.67 10.68
CA SER A 135 -1.18 32.16 12.05
C SER A 135 0.03 33.08 12.22
N ASN A 136 -0.22 34.37 12.41
CA ASN A 136 0.77 35.46 12.48
C ASN A 136 1.68 35.45 13.73
N THR A 137 1.90 34.28 14.34
CA THR A 137 2.83 34.11 15.48
C THR A 137 3.61 32.82 15.28
N LEU A 138 4.70 32.90 14.50
CA LEU A 138 5.53 31.73 14.16
C LEU A 138 6.78 31.73 15.04
N SER A 139 6.97 30.66 15.80
CA SER A 139 8.22 30.34 16.50
C SER A 139 9.27 29.90 15.46
N ASP A 140 10.57 29.89 15.78
CA ASP A 140 11.62 29.40 14.86
C ASP A 140 11.37 27.96 14.37
N SER A 141 10.75 27.13 15.20
CA SER A 141 10.31 25.77 14.83
C SER A 141 9.23 25.78 13.73
N ASP A 142 8.37 26.79 13.71
CA ASP A 142 7.30 26.93 12.73
C ASP A 142 7.85 27.41 11.37
N GLN A 143 8.94 28.18 11.35
CA GLN A 143 9.62 28.57 10.10
C GLN A 143 10.23 27.36 9.38
N HIS A 144 10.85 26.44 10.10
CA HIS A 144 11.42 25.22 9.49
C HIS A 144 10.32 24.33 8.89
N LEU A 145 9.20 24.17 9.61
CA LEU A 145 8.03 23.44 9.13
C LEU A 145 7.40 24.11 7.91
N GLN A 146 7.33 25.45 7.89
CA GLN A 146 6.87 26.20 6.73
C GLN A 146 7.78 26.01 5.51
N LEU A 147 9.10 26.01 5.68
CA LEU A 147 10.03 25.77 4.58
C LEU A 147 9.87 24.35 3.99
N VAL A 148 9.65 23.34 4.84
CA VAL A 148 9.36 21.98 4.40
C VAL A 148 8.03 21.90 3.66
N ALA A 149 6.97 22.53 4.20
CA ALA A 149 5.67 22.58 3.54
C ALA A 149 5.75 23.29 2.18
N GLN A 150 6.43 24.45 2.11
CA GLN A 150 6.66 25.18 0.86
C GLN A 150 7.47 24.38 -0.15
N ALA A 151 8.50 23.65 0.30
CA ALA A 151 9.25 22.74 -0.57
C ALA A 151 8.37 21.63 -1.16
N LEU A 152 7.37 21.14 -0.41
CA LEU A 152 6.45 20.08 -0.85
C LEU A 152 5.25 20.56 -1.68
N ASN A 153 4.99 21.87 -1.78
CA ASN A 153 3.84 22.40 -2.56
C ASN A 153 3.95 22.12 -4.08
N ASN A 154 5.17 22.03 -4.60
CA ASN A 154 5.45 21.72 -6.01
C ASN A 154 6.78 20.95 -6.11
N PHE A 155 6.89 19.82 -5.41
CA PHE A 155 8.14 19.07 -5.32
C PHE A 155 8.32 18.12 -6.50
N HIS A 156 9.29 18.40 -7.35
CA HIS A 156 9.66 17.54 -8.48
C HIS A 156 10.74 16.57 -8.01
N TYR A 157 10.33 15.34 -7.73
CA TYR A 157 11.23 14.29 -7.28
C TYR A 157 11.78 13.51 -8.47
N LYS A 158 13.06 13.16 -8.39
CA LYS A 158 13.72 12.22 -9.30
C LYS A 158 13.86 10.84 -8.67
N ILE A 159 13.98 10.80 -7.34
CA ILE A 159 14.07 9.57 -6.56
C ILE A 159 12.94 9.59 -5.55
N LEU A 160 12.16 8.51 -5.52
CA LEU A 160 11.25 8.15 -4.45
C LEU A 160 11.48 6.66 -4.18
N ARG A 161 11.99 6.35 -3.00
CA ARG A 161 12.20 4.98 -2.52
C ARG A 161 11.54 4.81 -1.17
N VAL A 162 10.76 3.77 -0.99
CA VAL A 162 10.01 3.48 0.22
C VAL A 162 10.43 2.10 0.72
N GLY A 163 11.01 2.05 1.91
CA GLY A 163 11.15 0.82 2.68
C GLY A 163 9.83 0.47 3.34
N VAL A 164 9.43 -0.79 3.29
CA VAL A 164 8.17 -1.30 3.83
C VAL A 164 8.48 -2.37 4.88
N LYS A 165 7.98 -2.16 6.09
CA LYS A 165 7.95 -3.17 7.15
C LYS A 165 6.53 -3.27 7.68
N TYR A 166 6.05 -4.49 7.88
CA TYR A 166 4.73 -4.75 8.44
C TYR A 166 4.86 -5.83 9.50
N GLY A 167 4.45 -5.53 10.72
CA GLY A 167 4.53 -6.46 11.85
C GLY A 167 3.28 -7.32 12.01
N GLU A 168 3.42 -8.45 12.70
CA GLU A 168 2.32 -9.35 13.06
C GLU A 168 1.21 -8.65 13.87
N THR A 169 1.52 -7.53 14.52
CA THR A 169 0.55 -6.71 15.27
C THR A 169 -0.37 -5.89 14.38
N GLY A 170 -0.07 -5.76 13.08
CA GLY A 170 -0.82 -4.90 12.16
C GLY A 170 -0.22 -3.52 11.94
N MET A 171 0.94 -3.21 12.54
CA MET A 171 1.67 -1.96 12.32
C MET A 171 2.43 -2.00 11.00
N LEU A 172 2.17 -1.02 10.14
CA LEU A 172 2.91 -0.72 8.93
C LEU A 172 3.86 0.44 9.18
N ASP A 173 5.15 0.20 8.98
CA ASP A 173 6.20 1.22 8.98
C ASP A 173 6.69 1.44 7.55
N LEU A 174 6.51 2.66 7.06
CA LEU A 174 6.98 3.12 5.76
C LEU A 174 8.13 4.10 5.96
N SER A 175 9.29 3.82 5.38
CA SER A 175 10.45 4.73 5.39
C SER A 175 10.67 5.26 3.98
N ALA A 176 10.16 6.45 3.69
CA ALA A 176 10.26 7.11 2.40
C ALA A 176 11.49 8.02 2.33
N ARG A 177 12.27 7.86 1.27
CA ARG A 177 13.37 8.75 0.86
C ARG A 177 12.98 9.40 -0.45
N LEU A 178 12.98 10.73 -0.46
CA LEU A 178 12.71 11.54 -1.64
C LEU A 178 13.90 12.44 -1.95
N GLU A 179 14.24 12.55 -3.23
CA GLU A 179 15.26 13.47 -3.72
C GLU A 179 14.73 14.24 -4.92
N GLY A 180 14.83 15.56 -4.84
CA GLY A 180 14.17 16.42 -5.80
C GLY A 180 14.42 17.89 -5.54
N ARG A 181 13.59 18.72 -6.17
CA ARG A 181 13.60 20.17 -5.98
C ARG A 181 12.20 20.73 -6.14
N ASN A 182 11.93 21.86 -5.51
CA ASN A 182 10.80 22.70 -5.88
C ASN A 182 11.32 23.75 -6.90
N PRO A 183 10.85 23.75 -8.16
CA PRO A 183 11.29 24.74 -9.15
C PRO A 183 10.88 26.18 -8.80
N ASP A 184 9.88 26.37 -7.94
CA ASP A 184 9.44 27.68 -7.47
C ASP A 184 10.43 28.27 -6.42
N LEU A 185 11.29 27.42 -5.84
CA LEU A 185 12.32 27.79 -4.87
C LEU A 185 13.71 27.77 -5.53
N THR A 186 13.95 28.72 -6.44
CA THR A 186 15.13 28.75 -7.31
C THR A 186 16.48 28.88 -6.59
N GLN A 187 16.49 29.40 -5.36
CA GLN A 187 17.70 29.53 -4.54
C GLN A 187 17.95 28.34 -3.61
N THR A 188 17.04 27.37 -3.57
CA THR A 188 17.16 26.22 -2.66
C THR A 188 17.87 25.06 -3.36
N PRO A 189 18.93 24.49 -2.76
CA PRO A 189 19.59 23.31 -3.31
C PRO A 189 18.63 22.11 -3.40
N PRO A 190 18.97 21.05 -4.15
CA PRO A 190 18.21 19.81 -4.13
C PRO A 190 17.96 19.32 -2.70
N ILE A 191 16.71 18.98 -2.43
CA ILE A 191 16.26 18.61 -1.09
C ILE A 191 16.23 17.09 -1.01
N HIS A 192 16.83 16.57 0.06
CA HIS A 192 16.76 15.18 0.45
C HIS A 192 15.81 15.07 1.64
N PHE A 193 14.66 14.44 1.44
CA PHE A 193 13.64 14.30 2.47
C PHE A 193 13.52 12.84 2.89
N ASN A 194 13.62 12.59 4.19
CA ASN A 194 13.40 11.27 4.78
C ASN A 194 12.19 11.36 5.70
N LEU A 195 11.17 10.56 5.41
CA LEU A 195 9.93 10.49 6.17
C LEU A 195 9.71 9.07 6.66
N THR A 196 9.32 8.94 7.92
CA THR A 196 8.77 7.69 8.44
C THR A 196 7.28 7.89 8.70
N VAL A 197 6.45 7.02 8.13
CA VAL A 197 5.01 6.96 8.40
C VAL A 197 4.72 5.64 9.08
N GLN A 198 4.01 5.70 10.19
CA GLN A 198 3.57 4.52 10.93
C GLN A 198 2.05 4.50 10.94
N GLU A 199 1.46 3.37 10.59
CA GLU A 199 0.00 3.23 10.49
C GLU A 199 -0.44 1.86 11.02
N HIS A 200 -1.56 1.82 11.75
CA HIS A 200 -2.14 0.55 12.20
C HIS A 200 -3.22 0.10 11.21
N ILE A 201 -2.84 -0.76 10.27
CA ILE A 201 -3.67 -1.13 9.11
C ILE A 201 -5.03 -1.73 9.50
N PRO A 202 -5.14 -2.62 10.51
CA PRO A 202 -6.45 -3.11 10.93
C PRO A 202 -7.38 -2.01 11.44
N THR A 203 -6.83 -0.93 12.03
CA THR A 203 -7.63 0.22 12.49
C THR A 203 -8.04 1.08 11.30
N LEU A 204 -7.11 1.37 10.39
CA LEU A 204 -7.38 2.12 9.16
C LEU A 204 -8.50 1.47 8.33
N LEU A 205 -8.41 0.16 8.05
CA LEU A 205 -9.41 -0.56 7.25
C LEU A 205 -10.79 -0.57 7.94
N LYS A 206 -10.84 -0.63 9.28
CA LYS A 206 -12.11 -0.48 10.02
C LYS A 206 -12.70 0.91 9.84
N SER A 207 -11.88 1.96 9.93
CA SER A 207 -12.32 3.34 9.72
C SER A 207 -12.86 3.58 8.30
N LEU A 208 -12.20 3.03 7.27
CA LEU A 208 -12.65 3.15 5.88
C LEU A 208 -14.04 2.51 5.66
N ARG A 209 -14.26 1.31 6.20
CA ARG A 209 -15.56 0.61 6.10
C ARG A 209 -16.70 1.35 6.81
N LEU A 210 -16.42 1.95 7.97
CA LEU A 210 -17.42 2.75 8.71
C LEU A 210 -17.90 3.96 7.89
N ILE A 211 -17.00 4.59 7.11
CA ILE A 211 -17.37 5.71 6.23
C ILE A 211 -18.26 5.24 5.08
N GLU A 212 -17.93 4.11 4.46
CA GLU A 212 -18.76 3.50 3.40
C GLU A 212 -20.17 3.16 3.90
N ASP A 213 -20.28 2.59 5.10
CA ASP A 213 -21.58 2.26 5.71
C ASP A 213 -22.43 3.52 5.94
N ILE A 214 -21.82 4.61 6.42
CA ILE A 214 -22.51 5.89 6.64
C ILE A 214 -22.98 6.49 5.31
N HIS A 215 -22.13 6.51 4.27
CA HIS A 215 -22.51 6.98 2.94
C HIS A 215 -23.70 6.18 2.39
N GLY A 216 -23.67 4.85 2.49
CA GLY A 216 -24.77 3.99 2.06
C GLY A 216 -26.07 4.15 2.85
N MET A 217 -26.01 4.61 4.10
CA MET A 217 -27.20 4.96 4.88
C MET A 217 -27.80 6.31 4.44
N ILE A 218 -26.95 7.29 4.12
CA ILE A 218 -27.40 8.62 3.67
C ILE A 218 -28.07 8.52 2.28
N GLU A 219 -27.47 7.80 1.34
CA GLU A 219 -28.06 7.61 -0.01
C GLU A 219 -29.44 6.94 0.05
N ARG A 220 -29.62 5.96 0.93
CA ARG A 220 -30.92 5.29 1.12
C ARG A 220 -31.99 6.20 1.71
N LYS A 221 -31.60 7.22 2.50
CA LYS A 221 -32.53 8.19 3.10
C LYS A 221 -33.00 9.25 2.10
N TYR A 222 -32.20 9.57 1.09
CA TYR A 222 -32.55 10.54 0.04
C TYR A 222 -33.14 9.92 -1.22
N ARG A 223 -33.09 8.59 -1.38
CA ARG A 223 -33.69 7.85 -2.50
C ARG A 223 -35.07 7.26 -2.20
N ARG A 224 -35.86 7.92 -1.34
CA ARG A 224 -37.31 7.64 -1.21
C ARG A 224 -38.10 8.78 -1.87
N PRO A 225 -38.99 8.51 -2.83
CA PRO A 225 -39.99 9.48 -3.29
C PRO A 225 -40.99 9.80 -2.18
#